data_AF-A0A7J9Y6Y0-F1
#
_entry.id   AF-A0A7J9Y6Y0-F1
#
_cell.length_a   1.000
_cell.length_b   1.000
_cell.length_c   1.000
_cell.angle_alpha   90.00
_cell.angle_beta   90.00
_cell.angle_gamma   90.00
#
_symmetry.space_group_name_H-M   'P 1'
#
loop_
_entity.id
_entity.type
_entity.pdbx_description
1 polymer ?
#
loop_
_entity_poly.entity_id
_entity_poly.type
_entity_poly.pdbx_seq_one_letter_code
_entity_poly.pdbx_strand_id
1 'polypeptide(L)'
;MTNRCAEACAKEFGLSQSDGVKAWLYKIIDERGQVTSELPNPVAPLRSSSGFFMVADKVVVLPLAKAPDGTARWVATDCKVFPSYRRRHSSGARRQAGTRIDPLTLAGAELVRHLNLSRAVLSFQRRCGGDPDPAIAREQLLWDVARDARAVTTPPDWYRGGQADFYVVSGDEYVLPASRKGSAGYFFDALNCVHRAGELFALRGTALAARCRFDQETMPAGSPRRELLAAALTADGQLMWHPPQWARPHPMARFWVAATGRLAAPVAWQPQHPSHPLLVLDLAERLSLADRARRWLGDRRAGAA
;
A
#
# COMPACT_ATOMS: atom_id res chain seq x y z
N MET A 1 -36.76 -3.23 5.20
CA MET A 1 -35.97 -4.47 5.36
C MET A 1 -36.40 -5.15 6.65
N THR A 2 -36.47 -6.48 6.71
CA THR A 2 -36.85 -7.23 7.93
C THR A 2 -35.64 -7.46 8.86
N ASN A 3 -35.89 -7.69 10.17
CA ASN A 3 -34.83 -8.08 11.12
C ASN A 3 -34.15 -9.40 10.71
N ARG A 4 -34.92 -10.36 10.22
CA ARG A 4 -34.42 -11.64 9.69
C ARG A 4 -33.41 -11.47 8.55
N CYS A 5 -33.65 -10.51 7.64
CA CYS A 5 -32.70 -10.18 6.58
C CYS A 5 -31.37 -9.66 7.14
N ALA A 6 -31.43 -8.78 8.14
CA ALA A 6 -30.24 -8.24 8.79
C ALA A 6 -29.46 -9.32 9.55
N GLU A 7 -30.14 -10.23 10.24
CA GLU A 7 -29.53 -11.38 10.92
C GLU A 7 -28.89 -12.37 9.94
N ALA A 8 -29.58 -12.67 8.83
CA ALA A 8 -29.03 -13.51 7.76
C ALA A 8 -27.77 -12.88 7.16
N CYS A 9 -27.79 -11.57 6.94
CA CYS A 9 -26.62 -10.82 6.50
C CYS A 9 -25.48 -10.87 7.52
N ALA A 10 -25.77 -10.61 8.80
CA ALA A 10 -24.78 -10.68 9.88
C ALA A 10 -24.12 -12.08 9.95
N LYS A 11 -24.94 -13.14 9.81
CA LYS A 11 -24.47 -14.53 9.77
C LYS A 11 -23.58 -14.82 8.56
N GLU A 12 -23.96 -14.32 7.38
CA GLU A 12 -23.20 -14.50 6.14
C GLU A 12 -21.85 -13.74 6.17
N PHE A 13 -21.77 -12.64 6.91
CA PHE A 13 -20.55 -11.84 7.10
C PHE A 13 -19.76 -12.13 8.37
N GLY A 14 -20.26 -13.00 9.26
CA GLY A 14 -19.61 -13.33 10.53
C GLY A 14 -19.57 -12.17 11.53
N LEU A 15 -20.54 -11.27 11.47
CA LEU A 15 -20.64 -10.08 12.33
C LEU A 15 -21.52 -10.38 13.56
N SER A 16 -21.08 -9.94 14.74
CA SER A 16 -21.74 -10.22 16.03
C SER A 16 -22.82 -9.21 16.45
N GLN A 17 -23.03 -8.12 15.70
CA GLN A 17 -24.03 -7.09 16.04
C GLN A 17 -24.99 -6.77 14.89
N SER A 18 -26.29 -6.80 15.17
CA SER A 18 -27.39 -6.67 14.19
C SER A 18 -27.63 -5.23 13.70
N ASP A 19 -27.36 -4.22 14.52
CA ASP A 19 -27.75 -2.84 14.21
C ASP A 19 -26.78 -2.14 13.24
N GLY A 20 -25.47 -2.42 13.37
CA GLY A 20 -24.47 -1.96 12.39
C GLY A 20 -24.65 -2.58 11.01
N VAL A 21 -25.17 -3.81 10.93
CA VAL A 21 -25.42 -4.52 9.66
C VAL A 21 -26.59 -3.90 8.90
N LYS A 22 -27.63 -3.42 9.59
CA LYS A 22 -28.75 -2.74 8.94
C LYS A 22 -28.31 -1.45 8.28
N ALA A 23 -27.59 -0.58 9.01
CA ALA A 23 -27.09 0.68 8.48
C ALA A 23 -26.18 0.47 7.26
N TRP A 24 -25.31 -0.53 7.32
CA TRP A 24 -24.44 -0.91 6.21
C TRP A 24 -25.22 -1.43 4.99
N LEU A 25 -26.21 -2.30 5.19
CA LEU A 25 -27.07 -2.78 4.11
C LEU A 25 -27.84 -1.63 3.44
N TYR A 26 -28.42 -0.72 4.23
CA TYR A 26 -29.10 0.46 3.69
C TYR A 26 -28.17 1.29 2.83
N LYS A 27 -26.95 1.56 3.30
CA LYS A 27 -25.94 2.30 2.55
C LYS A 27 -25.60 1.62 1.21
N ILE A 28 -25.34 0.32 1.21
CA ILE A 28 -24.98 -0.40 -0.02
C ILE A 28 -26.14 -0.48 -1.02
N ILE A 29 -27.37 -0.67 -0.52
CA ILE A 29 -28.56 -0.68 -1.37
C ILE A 29 -28.80 0.71 -1.97
N ASP A 30 -28.64 1.78 -1.19
CA ASP A 30 -28.82 3.15 -1.66
C ASP A 30 -27.79 3.53 -2.73
N GLU A 31 -26.53 3.16 -2.51
CA GLU A 31 -25.44 3.47 -3.44
C GLU A 31 -25.46 2.61 -4.72
N ARG A 32 -25.89 1.35 -4.65
CA ARG A 32 -25.62 0.34 -5.69
C ARG A 32 -26.73 -0.68 -5.94
N GLY A 33 -27.88 -0.53 -5.29
CA GLY A 33 -28.98 -1.48 -5.35
C GLY A 33 -29.80 -1.36 -6.63
N GLN A 34 -30.09 -2.50 -7.24
CA GLN A 34 -31.00 -2.62 -8.36
C GLN A 34 -32.03 -3.73 -8.11
N VAL A 35 -33.31 -3.45 -8.38
CA VAL A 35 -34.37 -4.46 -8.37
C VAL A 35 -34.39 -5.20 -9.71
N THR A 36 -34.39 -6.53 -9.67
CA THR A 36 -34.42 -7.38 -10.86
C THR A 36 -35.24 -8.64 -10.63
N SER A 37 -35.89 -9.14 -11.69
CA SER A 37 -36.48 -10.48 -11.77
C SER A 37 -35.50 -11.52 -12.31
N GLU A 38 -34.40 -11.08 -12.92
CA GLU A 38 -33.39 -11.94 -13.53
C GLU A 38 -32.10 -11.87 -12.72
N LEU A 39 -31.69 -13.02 -12.18
CA LEU A 39 -30.48 -13.14 -11.39
C LEU A 39 -29.33 -13.67 -12.24
N PRO A 40 -28.13 -13.06 -12.17
CA PRO A 40 -26.96 -13.58 -12.86
C PRO A 40 -26.47 -14.89 -12.23
N ASN A 41 -25.76 -15.71 -13.01
CA ASN A 41 -24.96 -16.79 -12.44
C ASN A 41 -23.88 -16.21 -11.50
N PRO A 42 -23.60 -16.84 -10.33
CA PRO A 42 -24.06 -18.16 -9.86
C PRO A 42 -25.30 -18.12 -8.94
N VAL A 43 -25.98 -16.98 -8.80
CA VAL A 43 -27.11 -16.81 -7.87
C VAL A 43 -28.48 -17.05 -8.54
N ALA A 44 -28.50 -17.34 -9.84
CA ALA A 44 -29.70 -17.73 -10.61
C ALA A 44 -30.62 -18.81 -9.98
N PRO A 45 -30.11 -19.79 -9.19
CA PRO A 45 -30.97 -20.77 -8.53
C PRO A 45 -31.78 -20.21 -7.35
N LEU A 46 -31.49 -19.00 -6.85
CA LEU A 46 -32.23 -18.43 -5.73
C LEU A 46 -33.71 -18.21 -6.10
N ARG A 47 -34.58 -18.27 -5.09
CA ARG A 47 -36.02 -18.09 -5.24
C ARG A 47 -36.50 -17.01 -4.29
N SER A 48 -37.49 -16.26 -4.76
CA SER A 48 -38.13 -15.16 -4.05
C SER A 48 -39.64 -15.34 -4.18
N SER A 49 -40.40 -15.15 -3.10
CA SER A 49 -41.86 -15.33 -3.11
C SER A 49 -42.58 -14.30 -3.98
N SER A 50 -41.95 -13.15 -4.24
CA SER A 50 -42.47 -12.13 -5.15
C SER A 50 -41.99 -12.30 -6.60
N GLY A 51 -40.98 -13.15 -6.84
CA GLY A 51 -40.28 -13.26 -8.12
C GLY A 51 -39.18 -12.22 -8.37
N PHE A 52 -38.98 -11.24 -7.48
CA PHE A 52 -37.92 -10.23 -7.64
C PHE A 52 -36.95 -10.20 -6.46
N PHE A 53 -35.81 -9.59 -6.75
CA PHE A 53 -34.66 -9.48 -5.86
C PHE A 53 -34.12 -8.06 -5.90
N MET A 54 -33.57 -7.60 -4.78
CA MET A 54 -32.65 -6.46 -4.75
C MET A 54 -31.22 -6.99 -4.83
N VAL A 55 -30.47 -6.56 -5.83
CA VAL A 55 -29.08 -6.94 -6.06
C VAL A 55 -28.20 -5.70 -5.90
N ALA A 56 -27.18 -5.77 -5.07
CA ALA A 56 -26.22 -4.68 -4.92
C ALA A 56 -24.83 -5.12 -5.41
N ASP A 57 -24.43 -4.65 -6.60
CA ASP A 57 -23.09 -4.73 -7.20
C ASP A 57 -22.29 -6.03 -6.95
N LYS A 58 -22.92 -7.19 -7.18
CA LYS A 58 -22.31 -8.52 -6.94
C LYS A 58 -21.79 -8.72 -5.50
N VAL A 59 -22.32 -7.98 -4.52
CA VAL A 59 -22.03 -8.07 -3.09
C VAL A 59 -23.10 -8.94 -2.41
N VAL A 60 -24.36 -8.50 -2.48
CA VAL A 60 -25.51 -9.19 -1.87
C VAL A 60 -26.69 -9.30 -2.84
N VAL A 61 -27.51 -10.33 -2.61
CA VAL A 61 -28.82 -10.56 -3.21
C VAL A 61 -29.84 -10.68 -2.09
N LEU A 62 -30.90 -9.89 -2.15
CA LEU A 62 -31.96 -9.84 -1.15
C LEU A 62 -33.28 -10.26 -1.81
N PRO A 63 -33.81 -11.46 -1.54
CA PRO A 63 -35.16 -11.83 -1.95
C PRO A 63 -36.19 -10.86 -1.37
N LEU A 64 -37.11 -10.39 -2.22
CA LEU A 64 -38.16 -9.46 -1.83
C LEU A 64 -39.49 -10.19 -1.62
N ALA A 65 -40.29 -9.71 -0.69
CA ALA A 65 -41.69 -10.13 -0.54
C ALA A 65 -42.59 -8.91 -0.43
N LYS A 66 -43.89 -9.09 -0.70
CA LYS A 66 -44.88 -8.06 -0.36
C LYS A 66 -44.91 -7.87 1.15
N ALA A 67 -45.01 -6.63 1.59
CA ALA A 67 -45.09 -6.32 2.99
C ALA A 67 -46.36 -6.95 3.61
N PRO A 68 -46.25 -7.60 4.78
CA PRO A 68 -47.38 -8.24 5.44
C PRO A 68 -48.39 -7.24 6.03
N ASP A 69 -48.04 -5.95 6.07
CA ASP A 69 -48.88 -4.85 6.55
C ASP A 69 -49.93 -4.39 5.51
N GLY A 70 -50.08 -5.11 4.39
CA GLY A 70 -51.01 -4.76 3.31
C GLY A 70 -50.57 -3.59 2.45
N THR A 71 -49.41 -3.00 2.70
CA THR A 71 -48.87 -1.92 1.86
C THR A 71 -48.27 -2.48 0.57
N ALA A 72 -48.35 -1.71 -0.53
CA ALA A 72 -47.77 -2.06 -1.84
C ALA A 72 -46.23 -1.96 -1.86
N ARG A 73 -45.57 -2.23 -0.74
CA ARG A 73 -44.12 -2.11 -0.56
C ARG A 73 -43.46 -3.48 -0.58
N TRP A 74 -42.25 -3.51 -1.12
CA TRP A 74 -41.43 -4.71 -1.20
C TRP A 74 -40.45 -4.68 -0.05
N VAL A 75 -40.36 -5.79 0.69
CA VAL A 75 -39.48 -5.92 1.85
C VAL A 75 -38.49 -7.05 1.63
N ALA A 76 -37.20 -6.76 1.87
CA ALA A 76 -36.16 -7.78 1.88
C ALA A 76 -36.35 -8.75 3.06
N THR A 77 -36.47 -10.04 2.77
CA THR A 77 -36.81 -11.11 3.73
C THR A 77 -35.63 -11.99 4.12
N ASP A 78 -34.61 -12.07 3.28
CA ASP A 78 -33.37 -12.82 3.49
C ASP A 78 -32.19 -12.06 2.84
N CYS A 79 -30.96 -12.45 3.16
CA CYS A 79 -29.75 -11.92 2.55
C CYS A 79 -28.83 -13.07 2.13
N LYS A 80 -28.37 -13.04 0.87
CA LYS A 80 -27.37 -13.95 0.32
C LYS A 80 -26.19 -13.17 -0.22
N VAL A 81 -24.98 -13.60 0.11
CA VAL A 81 -23.75 -13.00 -0.42
C VAL A 81 -23.38 -13.69 -1.72
N PHE A 82 -22.97 -12.92 -2.73
CA PHE A 82 -22.47 -13.49 -3.97
C PHE A 82 -21.25 -14.39 -3.70
N PRO A 83 -21.17 -15.59 -4.28
CA PRO A 83 -20.02 -16.48 -4.10
C PRO A 83 -18.68 -15.87 -4.51
N SER A 84 -18.65 -14.93 -5.45
CA SER A 84 -17.45 -14.18 -5.83
C SER A 84 -17.03 -13.19 -4.75
N TYR A 85 -17.97 -12.46 -4.16
CA TYR A 85 -17.72 -11.57 -3.03
C TYR A 85 -17.32 -12.35 -1.78
N ARG A 86 -18.04 -13.45 -1.50
CA ARG A 86 -17.68 -14.41 -0.45
C ARG A 86 -16.27 -14.95 -0.68
N ARG A 87 -15.86 -15.31 -1.90
CA ARG A 87 -14.47 -15.74 -2.17
C ARG A 87 -13.43 -14.64 -1.94
N ARG A 88 -13.77 -13.39 -2.21
CA ARG A 88 -12.86 -12.23 -2.03
C ARG A 88 -12.81 -11.71 -0.59
N HIS A 89 -13.88 -11.89 0.18
CA HIS A 89 -14.08 -11.21 1.48
C HIS A 89 -14.52 -12.13 2.62
N SER A 90 -14.86 -13.39 2.36
CA SER A 90 -15.10 -14.34 3.44
C SER A 90 -13.78 -14.95 3.89
N SER A 91 -13.61 -14.92 5.21
CA SER A 91 -12.87 -15.88 6.02
C SER A 91 -13.36 -17.34 5.87
N GLY A 92 -14.25 -17.62 4.90
CA GLY A 92 -14.97 -18.87 4.65
C GLY A 92 -14.32 -19.83 3.65
N ALA A 93 -13.10 -19.56 3.18
CA ALA A 93 -12.21 -20.62 2.65
C ALA A 93 -11.82 -21.65 3.73
N ARG A 94 -12.27 -21.46 4.99
CA ARG A 94 -12.11 -22.39 6.13
C ARG A 94 -12.90 -23.71 6.04
N ARG A 95 -13.65 -24.00 4.97
CA ARG A 95 -14.28 -25.32 4.76
C ARG A 95 -13.55 -26.24 3.76
N GLN A 96 -12.32 -25.91 3.38
CA GLN A 96 -11.30 -26.92 3.08
C GLN A 96 -10.38 -27.06 4.32
N ALA A 97 -10.98 -27.50 5.42
CA ALA A 97 -10.25 -28.01 6.57
C ALA A 97 -9.48 -29.27 6.12
N GLY A 98 -8.23 -29.09 5.73
CA GLY A 98 -7.34 -30.18 5.31
C GLY A 98 -6.12 -29.69 4.54
N THR A 99 -6.25 -28.65 3.72
CA THR A 99 -5.13 -28.17 2.91
C THR A 99 -4.38 -27.07 3.67
N ARG A 100 -3.38 -27.47 4.46
CA ARG A 100 -2.40 -26.55 5.04
C ARG A 100 -1.63 -25.92 3.88
N ILE A 101 -2.02 -24.72 3.45
CA ILE A 101 -1.29 -23.99 2.43
C ILE A 101 0.10 -23.69 2.98
N ASP A 102 1.12 -24.20 2.31
CA ASP A 102 2.50 -23.90 2.67
C ASP A 102 2.95 -22.62 1.94
N PRO A 103 3.29 -21.53 2.66
CA PRO A 103 3.70 -20.28 2.03
C PRO A 103 4.94 -20.45 1.16
N LEU A 104 5.82 -21.41 1.46
CA LEU A 104 7.07 -21.66 0.74
C LEU A 104 6.84 -22.19 -0.69
N THR A 105 5.64 -22.71 -0.99
CA THR A 105 5.28 -23.16 -2.34
C THR A 105 4.62 -22.05 -3.16
N LEU A 106 4.39 -20.87 -2.58
CA LEU A 106 3.72 -19.74 -3.23
C LEU A 106 4.72 -18.63 -3.58
N ALA A 107 4.42 -17.89 -4.64
CA ALA A 107 5.22 -16.75 -5.07
C ALA A 107 4.36 -15.61 -5.65
N GLY A 108 4.97 -14.44 -5.78
CA GLY A 108 4.42 -13.22 -6.35
C GLY A 108 3.04 -12.87 -5.79
N ALA A 109 2.14 -12.47 -6.69
CA ALA A 109 0.78 -12.08 -6.36
C ALA A 109 -0.05 -13.21 -5.73
N GLU A 110 0.28 -14.48 -5.94
CA GLU A 110 -0.40 -15.59 -5.28
C GLU A 110 -0.12 -15.61 -3.79
N LEU A 111 1.16 -15.59 -3.40
CA LEU A 111 1.57 -15.51 -1.99
C LEU A 111 0.95 -14.31 -1.29
N VAL A 112 1.01 -13.13 -1.94
CA VAL A 112 0.54 -11.88 -1.33
C VAL A 112 -0.98 -11.84 -1.14
N ARG A 113 -1.76 -12.52 -2.00
CA ARG A 113 -3.21 -12.65 -1.84
C ARG A 113 -3.61 -13.38 -0.56
N HIS A 114 -2.73 -14.22 -0.02
CA HIS A 114 -2.96 -14.97 1.22
C HIS A 114 -2.52 -14.23 2.49
N LEU A 115 -1.92 -13.03 2.37
CA LEU A 115 -1.45 -12.22 3.49
C LEU A 115 -2.46 -11.15 3.90
N ASN A 116 -2.74 -11.07 5.21
CA ASN A 116 -3.28 -9.87 5.79
C ASN A 116 -2.19 -8.81 5.92
N LEU A 117 -2.30 -7.73 5.13
CA LEU A 117 -1.30 -6.67 5.09
C LEU A 117 -1.55 -5.51 6.05
N SER A 118 -2.63 -5.51 6.84
CA SER A 118 -3.03 -4.30 7.60
C SER A 118 -1.92 -3.74 8.49
N ARG A 119 -1.15 -4.58 9.19
CA ARG A 119 -0.02 -4.13 10.02
C ARG A 119 1.19 -3.72 9.18
N ALA A 120 1.46 -4.46 8.11
CA ALA A 120 2.54 -4.14 7.16
C ALA A 120 2.32 -2.78 6.49
N VAL A 121 1.08 -2.43 6.11
CA VAL A 121 0.72 -1.12 5.55
C VAL A 121 1.03 0.00 6.54
N LEU A 122 0.61 -0.13 7.80
CA LEU A 122 0.91 0.89 8.83
C LEU A 122 2.41 1.12 9.02
N SER A 123 3.23 0.08 8.88
CA SER A 123 4.68 0.21 8.93
C SER A 123 5.27 0.78 7.64
N PHE A 124 4.71 0.42 6.50
CA PHE A 124 5.09 0.95 5.20
C PHE A 124 4.89 2.47 5.14
N GLN A 125 3.74 2.97 5.61
CA GLN A 125 3.45 4.40 5.74
C GLN A 125 4.45 5.10 6.67
N ARG A 126 4.69 4.53 7.84
CA ARG A 126 5.54 5.16 8.87
C ARG A 126 7.03 5.11 8.58
N ARG A 127 7.50 4.09 7.83
CA ARG A 127 8.93 3.76 7.75
C ARG A 127 9.47 3.56 6.35
N CYS A 128 8.61 3.38 5.35
CA CYS A 128 9.01 3.05 3.98
C CYS A 128 8.44 4.03 2.94
N GLY A 129 7.91 5.18 3.39
CA GLY A 129 7.40 6.20 2.50
C GLY A 129 6.05 5.88 1.86
N GLY A 130 5.27 4.95 2.40
CA GLY A 130 3.91 4.73 1.93
C GLY A 130 3.03 5.97 2.08
N ASP A 131 2.07 6.13 1.18
CA ASP A 131 1.11 7.25 1.21
C ASP A 131 0.40 7.38 2.57
N PRO A 132 0.08 8.59 3.08
CA PRO A 132 -0.70 8.73 4.31
C PRO A 132 -2.09 8.06 4.28
N ASP A 133 -2.70 7.91 3.10
CA ASP A 133 -3.95 7.15 2.94
C ASP A 133 -3.66 5.64 2.98
N PRO A 134 -4.26 4.88 3.93
CA PRO A 134 -4.05 3.43 4.04
C PRO A 134 -4.44 2.61 2.81
N ALA A 135 -5.43 3.05 2.04
CA ALA A 135 -5.86 2.35 0.83
C ALA A 135 -4.81 2.50 -0.27
N ILE A 136 -4.33 3.72 -0.51
CA ILE A 136 -3.27 4.02 -1.48
C ILE A 136 -1.96 3.34 -1.06
N ALA A 137 -1.59 3.43 0.22
CA ALA A 137 -0.39 2.76 0.74
C ALA A 137 -0.45 1.25 0.60
N ARG A 138 -1.63 0.64 0.73
CA ARG A 138 -1.83 -0.78 0.48
C ARG A 138 -1.58 -1.12 -0.99
N GLU A 139 -2.11 -0.33 -1.92
CA GLU A 139 -1.89 -0.54 -3.35
C GLU A 139 -0.43 -0.36 -3.74
N GLN A 140 0.24 0.67 -3.21
CA GLN A 140 1.68 0.88 -3.38
C GLN A 140 2.50 -0.30 -2.84
N LEU A 141 2.20 -0.77 -1.62
CA LEU A 141 2.89 -1.92 -1.03
C LEU A 141 2.66 -3.20 -1.85
N LEU A 142 1.44 -3.40 -2.36
CA LEU A 142 1.15 -4.52 -3.25
C LEU A 142 1.93 -4.43 -4.56
N TRP A 143 2.02 -3.24 -5.16
CA TRP A 143 2.77 -3.03 -6.38
C TRP A 143 4.26 -3.34 -6.20
N ASP A 144 4.84 -2.87 -5.10
CA ASP A 144 6.25 -3.08 -4.77
C ASP A 144 6.55 -4.54 -4.44
N VAL A 145 5.68 -5.21 -3.67
CA VAL A 145 5.96 -6.55 -3.14
C VAL A 145 5.48 -7.68 -4.05
N ALA A 146 4.31 -7.56 -4.68
CA ALA A 146 3.65 -8.67 -5.36
C ALA A 146 4.35 -9.13 -6.65
N ARG A 147 5.23 -8.31 -7.23
CA ARG A 147 5.90 -8.64 -8.49
C ARG A 147 6.79 -9.89 -8.37
N ASP A 148 7.52 -10.01 -7.28
CA ASP A 148 8.55 -11.05 -7.10
C ASP A 148 8.61 -11.61 -5.66
N ALA A 149 7.55 -11.38 -4.86
CA ALA A 149 7.44 -11.93 -3.51
C ALA A 149 7.73 -13.42 -3.46
N ARG A 150 8.54 -13.84 -2.50
CA ARG A 150 8.75 -15.26 -2.17
C ARG A 150 8.76 -15.44 -0.67
N ALA A 151 8.28 -16.58 -0.20
CA ALA A 151 8.38 -16.95 1.20
C ALA A 151 9.70 -17.69 1.45
N VAL A 152 10.37 -17.36 2.54
CA VAL A 152 11.61 -18.00 3.00
C VAL A 152 11.53 -18.26 4.50
N THR A 153 12.24 -19.28 4.97
CA THR A 153 12.34 -19.59 6.41
C THR A 153 13.39 -18.73 7.10
N THR A 154 14.48 -18.41 6.40
CA THR A 154 15.56 -17.56 6.90
C THR A 154 15.48 -16.20 6.21
N PRO A 155 15.46 -15.08 6.95
CA PRO A 155 15.42 -13.76 6.34
C PRO A 155 16.78 -13.42 5.70
N PRO A 156 16.84 -12.42 4.81
CA PRO A 156 18.11 -11.92 4.28
C PRO A 156 19.06 -11.43 5.39
N ASP A 157 20.37 -11.57 5.17
CA ASP A 157 21.41 -11.24 6.17
C ASP A 157 21.43 -9.78 6.63
N TRP A 158 20.80 -8.87 5.88
CA TRP A 158 20.66 -7.47 6.27
C TRP A 158 19.47 -7.21 7.19
N TYR A 159 18.52 -8.14 7.28
CA TYR A 159 17.36 -8.00 8.15
C TYR A 159 17.76 -8.11 9.62
N ARG A 160 17.28 -7.17 10.45
CA ARG A 160 17.61 -7.07 11.88
C ARG A 160 16.37 -7.13 12.78
N GLY A 161 15.22 -7.55 12.26
CA GLY A 161 13.99 -7.64 13.03
C GLY A 161 13.83 -8.97 13.77
N GLY A 162 12.68 -9.13 14.44
CA GLY A 162 12.38 -10.31 15.27
C GLY A 162 12.11 -11.60 14.48
N GLN A 163 12.07 -12.71 15.22
CA GLN A 163 11.67 -14.00 14.68
C GLN A 163 10.20 -14.00 14.24
N ALA A 164 9.92 -14.69 13.15
CA ALA A 164 8.58 -14.92 12.61
C ALA A 164 8.46 -16.37 12.10
N ASP A 165 7.25 -16.82 11.79
CA ASP A 165 7.04 -18.19 11.29
C ASP A 165 7.65 -18.40 9.89
N PHE A 166 7.69 -17.33 9.10
CA PHE A 166 8.40 -17.21 7.82
C PHE A 166 8.53 -15.73 7.43
N TYR A 167 9.24 -15.47 6.34
CA TYR A 167 9.47 -14.11 5.83
C TYR A 167 9.05 -14.05 4.37
N VAL A 168 8.35 -12.98 3.99
CA VAL A 168 8.06 -12.67 2.59
C VAL A 168 9.06 -11.63 2.13
N VAL A 169 9.85 -11.98 1.12
CA VAL A 169 10.94 -11.15 0.57
C VAL A 169 10.61 -10.75 -0.86
N SER A 170 10.84 -9.48 -1.20
CA SER A 170 10.63 -8.94 -2.55
C SER A 170 11.76 -7.96 -2.92
N GLY A 171 12.25 -8.04 -4.16
CA GLY A 171 13.31 -7.20 -4.71
C GLY A 171 14.68 -7.28 -4.03
N ASP A 172 14.83 -8.14 -3.01
CA ASP A 172 15.90 -8.02 -1.98
C ASP A 172 15.93 -6.64 -1.28
N GLU A 173 14.82 -5.91 -1.37
CA GLU A 173 14.64 -4.59 -0.76
C GLU A 173 13.66 -4.65 0.42
N TYR A 174 12.63 -5.50 0.32
CA TYR A 174 11.57 -5.60 1.33
C TYR A 174 11.57 -6.94 2.03
N VAL A 175 11.32 -6.91 3.33
CA VAL A 175 11.02 -8.08 4.16
C VAL A 175 9.74 -7.82 4.95
N LEU A 176 8.77 -8.71 4.79
CA LEU A 176 7.54 -8.76 5.57
C LEU A 176 7.57 -10.02 6.43
N PRO A 177 7.90 -9.92 7.73
CA PRO A 177 7.81 -11.03 8.66
C PRO A 177 6.36 -11.47 8.76
N ALA A 178 6.11 -12.77 8.66
CA ALA A 178 4.76 -13.31 8.55
C ALA A 178 4.48 -14.41 9.57
N SER A 179 3.22 -14.45 10.02
CA SER A 179 2.69 -15.47 10.92
C SER A 179 1.80 -16.43 10.14
N ARG A 180 1.87 -17.72 10.45
CA ARG A 180 0.95 -18.76 9.96
C ARG A 180 -0.42 -18.71 10.65
N LYS A 181 -0.55 -17.89 11.71
CA LYS A 181 -1.82 -17.62 12.40
C LYS A 181 -2.54 -16.46 11.72
N GLY A 182 -2.95 -16.65 10.47
CA GLY A 182 -3.67 -15.61 9.71
C GLY A 182 -4.94 -15.13 10.40
N SER A 183 -5.26 -13.85 10.20
CA SER A 183 -6.42 -13.15 10.75
C SER A 183 -7.28 -12.54 9.64
N ALA A 184 -8.47 -12.05 9.99
CA ALA A 184 -9.40 -11.38 9.05
C ALA A 184 -9.69 -12.15 7.74
N GLY A 185 -9.61 -13.49 7.80
CA GLY A 185 -9.88 -14.36 6.64
C GLY A 185 -8.70 -14.65 5.74
N TYR A 186 -7.51 -14.18 6.08
CA TYR A 186 -6.26 -14.54 5.41
C TYR A 186 -5.64 -15.80 6.02
N PHE A 187 -4.81 -16.49 5.24
CA PHE A 187 -4.07 -17.67 5.73
C PHE A 187 -2.88 -17.24 6.58
N PHE A 188 -2.30 -16.09 6.27
CA PHE A 188 -1.10 -15.57 6.90
C PHE A 188 -1.28 -14.10 7.29
N ASP A 189 -0.55 -13.66 8.32
CA ASP A 189 -0.52 -12.25 8.72
C ASP A 189 0.85 -11.66 8.46
N ALA A 190 0.94 -10.59 7.66
CA ALA A 190 2.16 -9.80 7.55
C ALA A 190 2.26 -8.86 8.75
N LEU A 191 3.20 -9.14 9.64
CA LEU A 191 3.32 -8.51 10.95
C LEU A 191 3.94 -7.11 10.87
N ASN A 192 4.78 -6.88 9.86
CA ASN A 192 5.53 -5.65 9.66
C ASN A 192 5.93 -5.49 8.18
N CYS A 193 6.44 -4.33 7.80
CA CYS A 193 7.12 -4.08 6.53
C CYS A 193 8.46 -3.38 6.82
N VAL A 194 9.55 -3.97 6.36
CA VAL A 194 10.90 -3.44 6.53
C VAL A 194 11.57 -3.31 5.18
N HIS A 195 11.99 -2.10 4.85
CA HIS A 195 12.83 -1.82 3.69
C HIS A 195 14.31 -1.84 4.11
N ARG A 196 15.19 -2.42 3.30
CA ARG A 196 16.64 -2.56 3.56
C ARG A 196 17.36 -1.24 3.81
N ALA A 197 16.98 -0.20 3.06
CA ALA A 197 17.48 1.16 3.29
C ALA A 197 16.91 1.85 4.55
N GLY A 198 15.96 1.25 5.27
CA GLY A 198 15.17 1.92 6.32
C GLY A 198 16.02 2.58 7.42
N GLU A 199 17.15 1.97 7.80
CA GLU A 199 18.06 2.55 8.80
C GLU A 199 18.75 3.83 8.32
N LEU A 200 18.94 4.00 7.00
CA LEU A 200 19.53 5.23 6.44
C LEU A 200 18.63 6.45 6.66
N PHE A 201 17.31 6.26 6.79
CA PHE A 201 16.35 7.33 7.04
C PHE A 201 16.37 7.85 8.48
N ALA A 202 16.98 7.10 9.41
CA ALA A 202 17.24 7.56 10.76
C ALA A 202 18.48 8.46 10.85
N LEU A 203 19.37 8.43 9.85
CA LEU A 203 20.57 9.26 9.80
C LEU A 203 20.24 10.71 9.46
N ARG A 204 21.03 11.64 10.03
CA ARG A 204 20.90 13.08 9.83
C ARG A 204 22.26 13.73 9.75
N GLY A 205 22.32 14.91 9.11
CA GLY A 205 23.50 15.77 9.11
C GLY A 205 24.75 15.02 8.66
N THR A 206 25.83 15.18 9.43
CA THR A 206 27.13 14.55 9.19
C THR A 206 27.05 13.03 9.04
N ALA A 207 26.22 12.34 9.83
CA ALA A 207 26.11 10.89 9.78
C ALA A 207 25.49 10.40 8.46
N LEU A 208 24.53 11.16 7.91
CA LEU A 208 23.96 10.88 6.59
C LEU A 208 24.96 11.24 5.49
N ALA A 209 25.60 12.42 5.59
CA ALA A 209 26.60 12.87 4.63
C ALA A 209 27.75 11.85 4.45
N ALA A 210 28.19 11.21 5.54
CA ALA A 210 29.20 10.16 5.51
C ALA A 210 28.80 8.92 4.69
N ARG A 211 27.49 8.68 4.48
CA ARG A 211 26.96 7.57 3.66
C ARG A 211 26.77 7.96 2.20
N CYS A 212 27.01 9.22 1.84
CA CYS A 212 26.82 9.74 0.49
C CYS A 212 28.13 9.75 -0.32
N ARG A 213 28.00 9.49 -1.62
CA ARG A 213 28.99 9.83 -2.66
C ARG A 213 28.33 10.77 -3.66
N PHE A 214 29.13 11.51 -4.40
CA PHE A 214 28.66 12.39 -5.46
C PHE A 214 29.06 11.79 -6.80
N ASP A 215 28.13 11.82 -7.73
CA ASP A 215 28.41 11.48 -9.12
C ASP A 215 29.45 12.46 -9.68
N GLN A 216 30.53 11.93 -10.27
CA GLN A 216 31.65 12.78 -10.70
C GLN A 216 31.37 13.49 -12.03
N GLU A 217 30.43 12.99 -12.84
CA GLU A 217 30.10 13.59 -14.13
C GLU A 217 29.25 14.84 -13.92
N THR A 218 28.26 14.77 -13.02
CA THR A 218 27.35 15.90 -12.76
C THR A 218 27.82 16.81 -11.62
N MET A 219 28.58 16.28 -10.66
CA MET A 219 29.07 16.99 -9.47
C MET A 219 30.55 16.66 -9.18
N PRO A 220 31.47 17.11 -10.05
CA PRO A 220 32.89 16.85 -9.88
C PRO A 220 33.43 17.43 -8.57
N ALA A 221 34.51 16.82 -8.06
CA ALA A 221 35.23 17.31 -6.89
C ALA A 221 35.65 18.78 -7.06
N GLY A 222 35.46 19.59 -6.02
CA GLY A 222 35.74 21.03 -6.04
C GLY A 222 34.72 21.88 -6.78
N SER A 223 33.63 21.30 -7.31
CA SER A 223 32.56 22.11 -7.90
C SER A 223 31.76 22.85 -6.82
N PRO A 224 31.37 24.13 -7.06
CA PRO A 224 30.57 24.90 -6.11
C PRO A 224 29.25 24.22 -5.72
N ARG A 225 28.63 23.50 -6.67
CA ARG A 225 27.38 22.74 -6.45
C ARG A 225 27.59 21.61 -5.44
N ARG A 226 28.68 20.84 -5.59
CA ARG A 226 29.04 19.77 -4.66
C ARG A 226 29.36 20.31 -3.29
N GLU A 227 30.17 21.37 -3.21
CA GLU A 227 30.55 21.98 -1.93
C GLU A 227 29.34 22.53 -1.17
N LEU A 228 28.46 23.24 -1.86
CA LEU A 228 27.20 23.75 -1.30
C LEU A 228 26.34 22.62 -0.73
N LEU A 229 26.11 21.56 -1.52
CA LEU A 229 25.29 20.44 -1.07
C LEU A 229 25.97 19.65 0.05
N ALA A 230 27.28 19.41 -0.02
CA ALA A 230 28.02 18.69 1.01
C ALA A 230 27.98 19.44 2.36
N ALA A 231 28.16 20.76 2.35
CA ALA A 231 28.05 21.59 3.54
C ALA A 231 26.63 21.54 4.12
N ALA A 232 25.60 21.69 3.27
CA ALA A 232 24.21 21.66 3.70
C ALA A 232 23.81 20.27 4.25
N LEU A 233 24.19 19.19 3.58
CA LEU A 233 23.94 17.83 4.04
C LEU A 233 24.60 17.56 5.38
N THR A 234 25.82 18.07 5.60
CA THR A 234 26.54 17.91 6.87
C THR A 234 25.84 18.64 8.02
N ALA A 235 25.24 19.80 7.74
CA ALA A 235 24.55 20.61 8.74
C ALA A 235 23.18 20.02 9.15
N ASP A 236 22.29 19.74 8.19
CA ASP A 236 20.91 19.36 8.48
C ASP A 236 20.30 18.33 7.52
N GLY A 237 21.13 17.66 6.73
CA GLY A 237 20.70 16.74 5.70
C GLY A 237 19.77 15.64 6.22
N GLN A 238 18.72 15.35 5.45
CA GLN A 238 17.79 14.26 5.69
C GLN A 238 17.50 13.47 4.43
N LEU A 239 17.30 12.16 4.58
CA LEU A 239 16.85 11.28 3.50
C LEU A 239 15.31 11.27 3.44
N MET A 240 14.76 11.25 2.23
CA MET A 240 13.34 11.31 1.92
C MET A 240 13.00 10.25 0.88
N TRP A 241 11.86 9.59 1.06
CA TRP A 241 11.37 8.56 0.15
C TRP A 241 10.95 9.15 -1.19
N HIS A 242 10.38 10.35 -1.15
CA HIS A 242 9.81 11.04 -2.29
C HIS A 242 10.48 12.39 -2.53
N PRO A 243 10.52 12.87 -3.79
CA PRO A 243 10.97 14.22 -4.08
C PRO A 243 10.13 15.27 -3.33
N PRO A 244 10.74 16.36 -2.86
CA PRO A 244 9.98 17.56 -2.53
C PRO A 244 9.13 18.02 -3.71
N GLN A 245 7.94 18.58 -3.46
CA GLN A 245 6.99 18.97 -4.50
C GLN A 245 7.55 19.94 -5.57
N TRP A 246 8.56 20.71 -5.22
CA TRP A 246 9.20 21.68 -6.12
C TRP A 246 10.36 21.09 -6.93
N ALA A 247 10.87 19.91 -6.55
CA ALA A 247 11.96 19.25 -7.23
C ALA A 247 11.41 18.35 -8.35
N ARG A 248 12.05 18.38 -9.51
CA ARG A 248 11.66 17.51 -10.63
C ARG A 248 12.08 16.07 -10.33
N PRO A 249 11.23 15.06 -10.56
CA PRO A 249 11.64 13.65 -10.46
C PRO A 249 12.84 13.35 -11.37
N HIS A 250 13.74 12.49 -10.89
CA HIS A 250 14.92 12.04 -11.64
C HIS A 250 14.79 10.54 -11.93
N PRO A 251 15.03 10.08 -13.18
CA PRO A 251 14.71 8.72 -13.60
C PRO A 251 15.49 7.64 -12.85
N MET A 252 16.71 7.95 -12.41
CA MET A 252 17.57 7.02 -11.67
C MET A 252 17.48 7.18 -10.14
N ALA A 253 16.67 8.13 -9.64
CA ALA A 253 16.58 8.36 -8.21
C ALA A 253 15.67 7.32 -7.56
N ARG A 254 16.20 6.65 -6.54
CA ARG A 254 15.40 5.82 -5.63
C ARG A 254 14.92 6.64 -4.44
N PHE A 255 15.77 7.54 -3.94
CA PHE A 255 15.50 8.41 -2.80
C PHE A 255 15.89 9.85 -3.11
N TRP A 256 15.64 10.72 -2.16
CA TRP A 256 16.03 12.13 -2.19
C TRP A 256 16.71 12.51 -0.90
N VAL A 257 17.79 13.29 -0.97
CA VAL A 257 18.25 14.03 0.20
C VAL A 257 17.74 15.45 0.15
N ALA A 258 17.36 16.01 1.29
CA ALA A 258 16.96 17.40 1.42
C ALA A 258 17.77 18.07 2.52
N ALA A 259 18.16 19.32 2.30
CA ALA A 259 18.88 20.14 3.25
C ALA A 259 18.35 21.59 3.22
N THR A 260 18.31 22.25 4.36
CA THR A 260 17.97 23.68 4.55
C THR A 260 16.64 24.14 3.92
N GLY A 261 15.71 23.22 3.62
CA GLY A 261 14.39 23.50 3.04
C GLY A 261 14.38 24.04 1.60
N ARG A 262 15.56 24.25 1.00
CA ARG A 262 15.72 24.83 -0.35
C ARG A 262 16.63 24.00 -1.26
N LEU A 263 17.36 23.04 -0.71
CA LEU A 263 18.23 22.15 -1.47
C LEU A 263 17.68 20.73 -1.38
N ALA A 264 17.63 20.07 -2.52
CA ALA A 264 17.29 18.66 -2.59
C ALA A 264 18.14 18.02 -3.69
N ALA A 265 18.45 16.75 -3.53
CA ALA A 265 19.30 16.05 -4.47
C ALA A 265 18.72 14.66 -4.73
N PRO A 266 18.51 14.27 -6.00
CA PRO A 266 18.14 12.91 -6.35
C PRO A 266 19.28 11.95 -5.98
N VAL A 267 18.91 10.79 -5.43
CA VAL A 267 19.86 9.79 -4.95
C VAL A 267 19.56 8.43 -5.55
N ALA A 268 20.54 7.84 -6.24
CA ALA A 268 20.53 6.42 -6.55
C ALA A 268 20.94 5.62 -5.31
N TRP A 269 20.21 4.55 -5.04
CA TRP A 269 20.52 3.64 -3.94
C TRP A 269 21.32 2.43 -4.46
N GLN A 270 22.49 2.22 -3.87
CA GLN A 270 23.45 1.20 -4.25
C GLN A 270 23.80 0.31 -3.05
N PRO A 271 22.92 -0.61 -2.64
CA PRO A 271 23.09 -1.44 -1.45
C PRO A 271 24.35 -2.32 -1.47
N GLN A 272 24.94 -2.57 -2.64
CA GLN A 272 26.23 -3.27 -2.82
C GLN A 272 27.44 -2.49 -2.30
N HIS A 273 27.30 -1.20 -2.00
CA HIS A 273 28.36 -0.36 -1.42
C HIS A 273 28.02 0.02 0.03
N PRO A 274 28.16 -0.88 1.02
CA PRO A 274 27.60 -0.73 2.35
C PRO A 274 28.11 0.51 3.12
N SER A 275 29.35 0.93 2.88
CA SER A 275 29.92 2.14 3.51
C SER A 275 29.33 3.43 2.94
N HIS A 276 29.03 3.45 1.62
CA HIS A 276 28.50 4.61 0.92
C HIS A 276 27.39 4.24 -0.07
N PRO A 277 26.22 3.79 0.44
CA PRO A 277 25.16 3.24 -0.38
C PRO A 277 24.32 4.30 -1.11
N LEU A 278 24.57 5.59 -0.88
CA LEU A 278 23.82 6.69 -1.47
C LEU A 278 24.68 7.43 -2.49
N LEU A 279 24.32 7.37 -3.77
CA LEU A 279 24.97 8.16 -4.83
C LEU A 279 24.09 9.35 -5.18
N VAL A 280 24.54 10.56 -4.84
CA VAL A 280 23.90 11.83 -5.17
C VAL A 280 24.15 12.14 -6.66
N LEU A 281 23.07 12.28 -7.42
CA LEU A 281 23.08 12.32 -8.88
C LEU A 281 23.08 13.73 -9.47
N ASP A 282 22.50 14.70 -8.78
CA ASP A 282 22.44 16.11 -9.19
C ASP A 282 22.05 16.97 -7.97
N LEU A 283 21.88 18.29 -8.16
CA LEU A 283 21.38 19.23 -7.18
C LEU A 283 20.17 20.00 -7.75
N ALA A 284 19.03 19.88 -7.07
CA ALA A 284 17.85 20.70 -7.27
C ALA A 284 17.84 21.85 -6.23
N GLU A 285 17.78 23.08 -6.73
CA GLU A 285 17.70 24.29 -5.92
C GLU A 285 16.32 24.94 -6.04
N ARG A 286 15.68 25.24 -4.90
CA ARG A 286 14.47 26.05 -4.85
C ARG A 286 14.83 27.52 -4.97
N LEU A 287 15.05 27.97 -6.21
CA LEU A 287 15.32 29.38 -6.51
C LEU A 287 14.04 30.21 -6.44
N SER A 288 14.12 31.36 -5.76
CA SER A 288 13.10 32.41 -5.86
C SER A 288 13.04 32.95 -7.29
N LEU A 289 11.91 33.58 -7.68
CA LEU A 289 11.79 34.20 -9.00
C LEU A 289 12.87 35.25 -9.26
N ALA A 290 13.25 36.01 -8.22
CA ALA A 290 14.32 37.00 -8.29
C ALA A 290 15.69 36.35 -8.55
N ASP A 291 15.98 35.21 -7.91
CA ASP A 291 17.24 34.49 -8.11
C ASP A 291 17.31 33.82 -9.48
N ARG A 292 16.18 33.32 -10.00
CA ARG A 292 16.09 32.83 -11.39
C ARG A 292 16.36 33.94 -12.40
N ALA A 293 15.78 35.12 -12.20
CA ALA A 293 16.00 36.26 -13.07
C ALA A 293 17.47 36.73 -13.03
N ARG A 294 18.10 36.75 -11.85
CA ARG A 294 19.53 37.09 -11.72
C ARG A 294 20.45 36.06 -12.38
N ARG A 295 20.21 34.76 -12.20
CA ARG A 295 20.98 33.71 -12.90
C ARG A 295 20.84 33.83 -14.42
N TRP A 296 19.62 34.01 -14.91
CA TRP A 296 19.37 34.19 -16.34
C TRP A 296 20.06 35.44 -16.93
N LEU A 297 20.10 36.55 -16.17
CA LEU A 297 20.84 37.76 -16.58
C LEU A 297 22.37 37.57 -16.49
N GLY A 298 22.85 36.75 -15.56
CA GLY A 298 24.27 36.41 -15.41
C GLY A 298 24.78 35.51 -16.54
N ASP A 299 24.04 34.45 -16.88
CA ASP A 299 24.39 33.52 -17.96
C ASP A 299 24.43 34.21 -19.33
N ARG A 300 23.56 35.20 -19.55
CA ARG A 300 23.59 36.05 -20.77
C ARG A 300 24.79 36.97 -20.87
N ARG A 301 25.38 37.37 -19.74
CA ARG A 301 26.61 38.19 -19.72
C ARG A 301 27.86 37.32 -19.88
N ALA A 302 27.84 36.08 -19.39
CA ALA A 302 28.95 35.13 -19.54
C ALA A 302 29.05 34.55 -20.96
N GLY A 303 27.93 34.44 -21.70
CA GLY A 303 27.93 34.00 -23.11
C GLY A 303 28.12 35.11 -24.15
N ALA A 304 28.36 36.35 -23.71
CA ALA A 304 28.58 37.52 -24.57
C ALA A 304 30.00 38.10 -24.45
N ALA A 305 30.89 37.40 -23.76
CA ALA A 305 32.32 37.68 -23.63
C ALA A 305 33.12 36.54 -24.28
#